data_AF-A0A0P9NPC0-F1
#
_entry.id   AF-A0A0P9NPC0-F1
#
_cell.length_a   1.000
_cell.length_b   1.000
_cell.length_c   1.000
_cell.angle_alpha   90.00
_cell.angle_beta   90.00
_cell.angle_gamma   90.00
#
_symmetry.space_group_name_H-M   'P 1'
#
loop_
_entity.id
_entity.type
_entity.pdbx_description
1 polymer ?
#
loop_
_entity_poly.entity_id
_entity_poly.type
_entity_poly.pdbx_seq_one_letter_code
_entity_poly.pdbx_strand_id
1 'polypeptide(L)' 'MPMPVQARFLRVLQERCVQPLGSSELYPVDIRLISATNRTLRDQV' A
#
# COMPACT_ATOMS: atom_id res chain seq x y z
N MET A 1 10.71 2.17 2.29
CA MET A 1 9.92 0.92 2.44
C MET A 1 10.70 -0.21 1.77
N PRO A 2 10.69 -1.44 2.31
CA PRO A 2 11.32 -2.58 1.63
C PRO A 2 10.66 -2.84 0.26
N MET A 3 11.46 -2.97 -0.80
CA MET A 3 10.99 -3.15 -2.18
C MET A 3 9.95 -4.28 -2.37
N PRO A 4 10.07 -5.46 -1.72
CA PRO A 4 9.10 -6.54 -1.91
C PRO A 4 7.70 -6.20 -1.41
N VAL A 5 7.59 -5.33 -0.39
CA VAL A 5 6.29 -4.94 0.19
C VAL A 5 5.62 -3.84 -0.64
N GLN A 6 6.41 -3.04 -1.36
CA GLN A 6 5.92 -1.91 -2.14
C GLN A 6 4.95 -2.33 -3.24
N ALA A 7 5.31 -3.36 -4.02
CA ALA A 7 4.45 -3.86 -5.09
C ALA A 7 3.09 -4.36 -4.54
N ARG A 8 3.10 -5.04 -3.39
CA ARG A 8 1.88 -5.51 -2.74
C ARG A 8 1.02 -4.35 -2.22
N PHE A 9 1.65 -3.34 -1.64
CA PHE A 9 0.95 -2.15 -1.18
C PHE A 9 0.28 -1.38 -2.33
N LEU A 10 0.98 -1.21 -3.46
CA LEU A 10 0.41 -0.59 -4.65
C LEU A 10 -0.81 -1.36 -5.19
N ARG A 11 -0.78 -2.70 -5.17
CA ARG A 11 -1.96 -3.51 -5.52
C ARG A 11 -3.16 -3.22 -4.61
N VAL A 12 -2.95 -3.09 -3.31
CA VAL A 12 -4.05 -2.77 -2.37
C VAL A 12 -4.68 -1.42 -2.70
N LEU A 13 -3.86 -0.41 -3.02
CA LEU A 13 -4.36 0.93 -3.37
C LEU A 13 -5.14 0.93 -4.69
N GLN A 14 -4.67 0.17 -5.68
CA GLN A 14 -5.32 0.06 -6.99
C GLN A 14 -6.63 -0.74 -6.93
N GLU A 15 -6.60 -1.93 -6.34
CA GLU A 15 -7.72 -2.89 -6.34
C GLU A 15 -8.71 -2.65 -5.19
N ARG A 16 -8.32 -1.85 -4.18
CA ARG A 16 -9.07 -1.62 -2.92
C ARG A 16 -9.48 -2.91 -2.21
N CYS A 17 -8.66 -3.94 -2.33
CA CYS A 17 -8.83 -5.22 -1.66
C CYS A 17 -7.53 -5.68 -1.00
N VAL A 18 -7.65 -6.46 0.06
CA VAL A 18 -6.52 -7.13 0.72
C VAL A 18 -6.71 -8.64 0.75
N GLN A 19 -5.61 -9.38 0.74
CA GLN A 19 -5.58 -10.82 0.97
C GLN A 19 -4.85 -11.08 2.30
N PRO A 20 -5.53 -11.55 3.35
CA PRO A 20 -4.89 -11.93 4.60
C PRO A 20 -3.83 -13.02 4.39
N LEU A 21 -2.80 -13.02 5.22
CA LEU A 21 -1.76 -14.06 5.16
C LEU A 21 -2.38 -15.43 5.42
N GLY A 22 -2.10 -16.39 4.54
CA GLY A 22 -2.64 -17.74 4.62
C GLY A 22 -4.07 -17.89 4.08
N SER A 23 -4.74 -16.80 3.69
CA SER A 23 -6.02 -16.85 2.99
C SER A 23 -5.83 -16.77 1.47
N SER A 24 -6.76 -17.34 0.72
CA SER A 24 -6.89 -17.17 -0.74
C SER A 24 -7.98 -16.17 -1.12
N GLU A 25 -8.73 -15.65 -0.13
CA GLU A 25 -9.85 -14.75 -0.36
C GLU A 25 -9.43 -13.28 -0.34
N LEU A 26 -10.13 -12.49 -1.14
CA LEU A 26 -9.99 -11.04 -1.21
C LEU A 26 -11.07 -10.36 -0.37
N TYR A 27 -10.65 -9.36 0.40
CA TYR A 27 -11.52 -8.59 1.28
C TYR A 27 -11.49 -7.12 0.83
N PRO A 28 -12.61 -6.54 0.41
CA PRO A 28 -12.68 -5.13 0.04
C PRO A 28 -12.42 -4.24 1.26
N VAL A 29 -11.70 -3.15 1.05
CA VAL A 29 -11.35 -2.20 2.11
C VAL A 29 -11.62 -0.78 1.67
N ASP A 30 -12.24 0.00 2.55
CA ASP A 30 -12.35 1.44 2.42
C ASP A 30 -11.39 2.10 3.42
N ILE A 31 -10.30 2.68 2.90
CA ILE A 31 -9.20 3.19 3.71
C ILE A 31 -8.79 4.60 3.29
N ARG A 32 -8.42 5.41 4.29
CA ARG A 32 -7.72 6.68 4.07
C ARG A 32 -6.22 6.47 4.25
N LEU A 33 -5.44 6.73 3.20
CA LEU A 33 -3.99 6.70 3.27
C LEU A 33 -3.45 8.03 3.83
N ILE A 34 -2.63 7.94 4.87
CA ILE A 34 -1.88 9.07 5.43
C ILE A 34 -0.40 8.71 5.37
N SER A 35 0.42 9.57 4.77
CA SER A 35 1.87 9.40 4.68
C SER A 35 2.58 10.63 5.24
N ALA A 36 3.70 10.41 5.91
CA ALA A 36 4.58 11.45 6.42
C ALA A 36 6.02 11.06 6.15
N THR A 37 6.85 12.03 5.77
CA THR A 37 8.28 11.86 5.57
C THR A 37 9.00 13.08 6.14
N ASN A 38 10.19 12.87 6.70
CA ASN A 38 11.06 13.94 7.16
C ASN A 38 11.94 14.52 6.04
N ARG A 39 11.67 14.14 4.78
CA ARG A 39 12.40 14.57 3.59
C ARG A 39 11.50 15.43 2.69
N THR A 40 12.07 16.43 2.05
CA THR A 40 11.35 17.26 1.08
C THR A 40 11.03 16.43 -0.16
N LEU A 41 9.75 16.11 -0.36
CA LEU A 41 9.29 15.26 -1.48
C LEU A 41 9.51 15.89 -2.85
N ARG A 42 9.39 17.21 -2.96
CA ARG A 42 9.55 17.93 -4.24
C ARG A 42 10.93 17.76 -4.87
N ASP A 43 11.94 17.48 -4.06
CA ASP A 43 13.32 17.30 -4.50
C ASP A 43 13.64 15.82 -4.80
N GLN A 44 12.67 14.91 -4.66
CA GLN A 44 12.83 13.45 -4.78
C GLN A 44 11.93 12.82 -5.85
N VAL A 45 11.26 13.63 -6.68
CA VAL A 45 10.37 13.21 -7.77
C VAL A 45 10.88 13.70 -9.12
#